data_AF-A0A6B1DRL1-F1
#
_entry.id   AF-A0A6B1DRL1-F1
#
_cell.length_a   1.000
_cell.length_b   1.000
_cell.length_c   1.000
_cell.angle_alpha   90.00
_cell.angle_beta   90.00
_cell.angle_gamma   90.00
#
_symmetry.space_group_name_H-M   'P 1'
#
loop_
_entity.id
_entity.type
_entity.pdbx_description
1 polymer ?
#
loop_
_entity_poly.entity_id
_entity_poly.type
_entity_poly.pdbx_seq_one_letter_code
_entity_poly.pdbx_strand_id
1 'polypeptide(L)'
;MAKSNPATERKHVYVVHADLRQFYDRVRPEMLAKAIGQEDVHRDSDDPAFFPLAASVLDWSWHPSDEEDVQNYTEQTELEDFTRVALPQGLVASGFFANVVLLSFDEALRVALGAEIALGILLVDAYRYVDDLRILVAVAPNSDCSSNDLKTLVSCWLSQVLEEYGETGLELSCEKTWIVPLGGDEHPLVRQSVKMNRIQSAVSGEFDALRGEKILDAIQGLTRAQDTLRLRDESG
;
A
#
# COMPACT_ATOMS: atom_id res chain seq x y z
N MET A 1 -48.28 18.31 5.05
CA MET A 1 -47.88 17.49 3.89
C MET A 1 -46.36 17.42 3.88
N ALA A 2 -45.82 16.28 4.31
CA ALA A 2 -44.40 16.01 4.32
C ALA A 2 -43.93 15.75 2.88
N LYS A 3 -42.88 16.45 2.44
CA LYS A 3 -42.12 16.04 1.25
C LYS A 3 -41.19 14.92 1.70
N SER A 4 -41.39 13.74 1.12
CA SER A 4 -40.49 12.60 1.23
C SER A 4 -39.09 13.03 0.78
N ASN A 5 -38.12 12.94 1.67
CA ASN A 5 -36.71 13.00 1.33
C ASN A 5 -36.41 11.75 0.50
N PRO A 6 -35.89 11.85 -0.75
CA PRO A 6 -35.51 10.67 -1.49
C PRO A 6 -34.46 9.94 -0.66
N ALA A 7 -34.61 8.63 -0.54
CA ALA A 7 -33.70 7.78 0.20
C ALA A 7 -32.25 8.18 -0.11
N THR A 8 -31.52 8.64 0.90
CA THR A 8 -30.07 8.65 0.89
C THR A 8 -29.65 7.19 0.79
N GLU A 9 -29.60 6.66 -0.43
CA GLU A 9 -29.08 5.32 -0.72
C GLU A 9 -27.71 5.22 -0.08
N ARG A 10 -27.62 4.47 1.02
CA ARG A 10 -26.38 4.34 1.80
C ARG A 10 -25.39 3.56 0.96
N LYS A 11 -24.49 4.27 0.27
CA LYS A 11 -23.31 3.66 -0.31
C LYS A 11 -22.49 3.04 0.81
N HIS A 12 -22.14 1.76 0.67
CA HIS A 12 -21.24 1.09 1.60
C HIS A 12 -19.81 1.46 1.21
N VAL A 13 -19.03 1.96 2.17
CA VAL A 13 -17.66 2.40 1.93
C VAL A 13 -16.71 1.37 2.51
N TYR A 14 -15.65 1.06 1.76
CA TYR A 14 -14.62 0.10 2.16
C TYR A 14 -13.23 0.69 1.99
N VAL A 15 -12.32 0.32 2.88
CA VAL A 15 -10.88 0.55 2.73
C VAL A 15 -10.25 -0.76 2.32
N VAL A 16 -9.61 -0.78 1.15
CA VAL A 16 -8.76 -1.88 0.68
C VAL A 16 -7.32 -1.50 0.98
N HIS A 17 -6.68 -2.29 1.84
CA HIS A 17 -5.25 -2.20 2.11
C HIS A 17 -4.52 -3.11 1.14
N ALA A 18 -3.52 -2.59 0.44
CA ALA A 18 -2.66 -3.32 -0.48
C ALA A 18 -1.19 -2.96 -0.23
N ASP A 19 -0.27 -3.79 -0.70
CA ASP A 19 1.17 -3.67 -0.46
C ASP A 19 1.91 -4.05 -1.75
N LEU A 20 2.95 -3.30 -2.12
CA LEU A 20 3.81 -3.67 -3.24
C LEU A 20 4.81 -4.75 -2.81
N ARG A 21 4.82 -5.89 -3.51
CA ARG A 21 5.69 -7.03 -3.19
C ARG A 21 7.14 -6.65 -3.42
N GLN A 22 7.98 -6.67 -2.39
CA GLN A 22 9.44 -6.50 -2.49
C GLN A 22 9.84 -5.27 -3.33
N PHE A 23 9.11 -4.16 -3.13
CA PHE A 23 9.18 -2.98 -4.00
C PHE A 23 10.62 -2.51 -4.26
N TYR A 24 11.40 -2.27 -3.20
CA TYR A 24 12.79 -1.80 -3.29
C TYR A 24 13.67 -2.73 -4.15
N ASP A 25 13.46 -4.03 -4.03
CA ASP A 25 14.25 -5.05 -4.71
C ASP A 25 13.82 -5.24 -6.18
N ARG A 26 12.62 -4.76 -6.54
CA ARG A 26 12.08 -4.78 -7.90
C ARG A 26 12.38 -3.52 -8.70
N VAL A 27 12.75 -2.41 -8.05
CA VAL A 27 13.15 -1.20 -8.78
C VAL A 27 14.51 -1.42 -9.46
N ARG A 28 14.50 -1.47 -10.79
CA ARG A 28 15.70 -1.55 -11.63
C ARG A 28 16.30 -0.17 -11.91
N PRO A 29 17.62 -0.06 -12.15
CA PRO A 29 18.27 1.23 -12.41
C PRO A 29 17.67 1.98 -13.60
N GLU A 30 17.26 1.27 -14.65
CA GLU A 30 16.61 1.86 -15.83
C GLU A 30 15.26 2.51 -15.49
N MET A 31 14.48 1.85 -14.62
CA MET A 31 13.18 2.36 -14.16
C MET A 31 13.38 3.67 -13.39
N LEU A 32 14.35 3.71 -12.47
CA LEU A 32 14.65 4.90 -11.69
C LEU A 32 15.23 6.03 -12.57
N ALA A 33 16.14 5.72 -13.49
CA ALA A 33 16.69 6.70 -14.41
C ALA A 33 15.61 7.34 -15.28
N LYS A 34 14.68 6.52 -15.79
CA LYS A 34 13.51 7.00 -16.53
C LYS A 34 12.63 7.91 -15.66
N ALA A 35 12.31 7.48 -14.44
CA ALA A 35 11.48 8.25 -13.51
C ALA A 35 12.10 9.61 -13.14
N ILE A 36 13.41 9.67 -12.90
CA ILE A 36 14.13 10.93 -12.64
C ILE A 36 14.12 11.85 -13.86
N GLY A 37 14.18 11.28 -15.07
CA GLY A 37 14.18 12.02 -16.33
C GLY A 37 12.79 12.44 -16.85
N GLN A 38 11.71 12.12 -16.15
CA GLN A 38 10.36 12.54 -16.54
C GLN A 38 10.20 14.05 -16.51
N GLU A 39 9.41 14.62 -17.43
CA GLU A 39 9.15 16.07 -17.51
C GLU A 39 8.53 16.65 -16.23
N ASP A 40 7.81 15.83 -15.45
CA ASP A 40 7.22 16.28 -14.18
C ASP A 40 8.29 16.47 -13.07
N VAL A 41 9.47 15.87 -13.25
CA VAL A 41 10.62 15.95 -12.33
C VAL A 41 11.67 16.91 -12.86
N HIS A 42 11.92 16.85 -14.17
CA HIS A 42 12.91 17.64 -14.90
C HIS A 42 12.36 19.02 -15.29
N ARG A 43 13.14 20.08 -15.05
CA ARG A 43 12.85 21.44 -15.51
C ARG A 43 13.89 21.86 -16.55
N ASP A 44 13.48 22.69 -17.51
CA ASP A 44 14.38 23.26 -18.53
C ASP A 44 15.60 24.02 -17.95
N SER A 45 15.53 24.44 -16.69
CA SER A 45 16.61 25.12 -15.97
C SER A 45 17.61 24.20 -15.27
N ASP A 46 17.33 22.89 -15.21
CA ASP A 46 18.16 21.94 -14.49
C ASP A 46 19.46 21.66 -15.25
N ASP A 47 20.47 21.16 -14.53
CA ASP A 47 21.75 20.78 -15.14
C ASP A 47 21.57 19.50 -15.96
N PRO A 48 21.75 19.54 -17.29
CA PRO A 48 21.59 18.34 -18.13
C PRO A 48 22.60 17.24 -17.79
N ALA A 49 23.73 17.56 -17.13
CA ALA A 49 24.71 16.57 -16.68
C ALA A 49 24.25 15.81 -15.42
N PHE A 50 23.25 16.30 -14.69
CA PHE A 50 22.73 15.65 -13.48
C PHE A 50 22.11 14.29 -13.81
N PHE A 51 21.26 14.21 -14.84
CA PHE A 51 20.53 12.99 -15.20
C PHE A 51 21.43 11.79 -15.54
N PRO A 52 22.43 11.91 -16.44
CA PRO A 52 23.34 10.80 -16.70
C PRO A 52 24.19 10.45 -15.48
N LEU A 53 24.58 11.45 -14.66
CA LEU A 53 25.32 11.18 -13.42
C LEU A 53 24.45 10.39 -12.42
N ALA A 54 23.21 10.83 -12.18
CA ALA A 54 22.28 10.15 -11.29
C ALA A 54 22.00 8.72 -11.76
N ALA A 55 21.75 8.51 -13.05
CA ALA A 55 21.59 7.18 -13.63
C ALA A 55 22.82 6.29 -13.38
N SER A 56 24.03 6.83 -13.49
CA SER A 56 25.26 6.06 -13.24
C SER A 56 25.52 5.77 -11.75
N VAL A 57 25.19 6.71 -10.86
CA VAL A 57 25.43 6.58 -9.41
C VAL A 57 24.38 5.69 -8.75
N LEU A 58 23.18 5.62 -9.32
CA LEU A 58 22.08 4.81 -8.81
C LEU A 58 21.97 3.44 -9.51
N ASP A 59 22.98 3.06 -10.28
CA ASP A 59 23.14 1.73 -10.85
C ASP A 59 24.12 0.91 -10.01
N TRP A 60 23.62 0.33 -8.92
CA TRP A 60 24.44 -0.44 -8.01
C TRP A 60 24.45 -1.91 -8.41
N SER A 61 25.60 -2.56 -8.27
CA SER A 61 25.73 -4.01 -8.30
C SER A 61 26.25 -4.52 -6.96
N TRP A 62 25.84 -5.73 -6.60
CA TRP A 62 26.39 -6.40 -5.43
C TRP A 62 27.88 -6.70 -5.62
N HIS A 63 28.61 -6.82 -4.51
CA HIS A 63 30.01 -7.17 -4.58
C HIS A 63 30.16 -8.61 -5.09
N PRO A 64 31.17 -8.96 -5.90
CA PRO A 64 31.34 -10.32 -6.42
C PRO A 64 31.45 -11.41 -5.34
N SER A 65 31.80 -11.03 -4.11
CA SER A 65 31.83 -11.96 -2.96
C SER A 65 30.45 -12.41 -2.50
N ASP A 66 29.39 -11.69 -2.88
CA ASP A 66 28.01 -11.94 -2.47
C ASP A 66 27.20 -12.64 -3.60
N GLU A 67 27.86 -13.07 -4.68
CA GLU A 67 27.20 -13.64 -5.88
C GLU A 67 26.33 -14.86 -5.56
N GLU A 68 26.80 -15.76 -4.68
CA GLU A 68 26.04 -16.94 -4.24
C GLU A 68 24.78 -16.53 -3.46
N ASP A 69 24.89 -15.52 -2.58
CA ASP A 69 23.76 -15.02 -1.81
C ASP A 69 22.73 -14.32 -2.71
N VAL A 70 23.18 -13.55 -3.69
CA VAL A 70 22.32 -12.89 -4.69
C VAL A 70 21.59 -13.92 -5.55
N GLN A 71 22.27 -14.97 -6.00
CA GLN A 71 21.64 -16.03 -6.78
C GLN A 71 20.60 -16.77 -5.94
N ASN A 72 20.96 -17.18 -4.72
CA ASN A 72 20.04 -17.84 -3.79
C ASN A 72 18.81 -16.96 -3.48
N TYR A 73 19.00 -15.66 -3.30
CA TYR A 73 17.91 -14.72 -3.07
C TYR A 73 16.99 -14.60 -4.29
N THR A 74 17.56 -14.46 -5.48
CA THR A 74 16.80 -14.35 -6.74
C THR A 74 15.91 -15.57 -6.95
N GLU A 75 16.46 -16.78 -6.75
CA GLU A 75 15.73 -18.04 -6.87
C GLU A 75 14.59 -18.17 -5.84
N GLN A 76 14.76 -17.63 -4.64
CA GLN A 76 13.74 -17.66 -3.58
C GLN A 76 12.62 -16.63 -3.77
N THR A 77 12.88 -15.55 -4.49
CA THR A 77 12.01 -14.37 -4.49
C THR A 77 11.23 -14.16 -5.77
N GLU A 78 11.41 -15.05 -6.76
CA GLU A 78 10.79 -14.95 -8.10
C GLU A 78 11.13 -13.61 -8.80
N LEU A 79 12.26 -13.01 -8.45
CA LEU A 79 12.79 -11.84 -9.16
C LEU A 79 13.44 -12.31 -10.46
N GLU A 80 13.21 -11.57 -11.56
CA GLU A 80 13.87 -11.90 -12.84
C GLU A 80 15.40 -11.73 -12.77
N ASP A 81 15.85 -10.72 -12.02
CA ASP A 81 17.25 -10.37 -11.83
C ASP A 81 17.41 -9.55 -10.54
N PHE A 82 18.37 -9.89 -9.69
CA PHE A 82 18.73 -9.10 -8.50
C PHE A 82 20.23 -8.73 -8.47
N THR A 83 20.96 -8.94 -9.55
CA THR A 83 22.38 -8.60 -9.65
C THR A 83 22.63 -7.09 -9.61
N ARG A 84 21.65 -6.32 -10.07
CA ARG A 84 21.63 -4.86 -10.05
C ARG A 84 20.44 -4.34 -9.25
N VAL A 85 20.67 -3.27 -8.50
CA VAL A 85 19.69 -2.66 -7.62
C VAL A 85 19.76 -1.14 -7.72
N ALA A 86 18.60 -0.49 -7.83
CA ALA A 86 18.52 0.97 -7.84
C ALA A 86 18.37 1.56 -6.44
N LEU A 87 17.66 0.83 -5.56
CA LEU A 87 17.28 1.29 -4.23
C LEU A 87 17.76 0.31 -3.13
N PRO A 88 19.07 0.22 -2.86
CA PRO A 88 19.58 -0.60 -1.76
C PRO A 88 18.88 -0.25 -0.44
N GLN A 89 18.38 -1.26 0.26
CA GLN A 89 17.75 -1.07 1.56
C GLN A 89 18.83 -0.63 2.57
N GLY A 90 18.67 0.56 3.16
CA GLY A 90 19.66 1.18 4.05
C GLY A 90 20.36 2.41 3.46
N LEU A 91 20.27 2.64 2.14
CA LEU A 91 20.64 3.92 1.54
C LEU A 91 19.57 4.97 1.91
N VAL A 92 19.99 6.07 2.54
CA VAL A 92 19.09 7.13 3.02
C VAL A 92 18.24 7.72 1.89
N ALA A 93 18.82 7.83 0.68
CA ALA A 93 18.13 8.36 -0.49
C ALA A 93 17.10 7.39 -1.09
N SER A 94 17.13 6.09 -0.77
CA SER A 94 16.23 5.09 -1.35
C SER A 94 14.77 5.42 -1.11
N GLY A 95 14.42 5.92 0.08
CA GLY A 95 13.04 6.32 0.38
C GLY A 95 12.55 7.54 -0.43
N PHE A 96 13.46 8.44 -0.82
CA PHE A 96 13.12 9.55 -1.71
C PHE A 96 12.87 9.04 -3.13
N PHE A 97 13.81 8.27 -3.67
CA PHE A 97 13.71 7.76 -5.04
C PHE A 97 12.60 6.72 -5.23
N ALA A 98 12.25 5.97 -4.17
CA ALA A 98 11.05 5.15 -4.13
C ALA A 98 9.78 5.92 -4.50
N ASN A 99 9.65 7.16 -4.02
CA ASN A 99 8.52 8.00 -4.37
C ASN A 99 8.59 8.52 -5.81
N VAL A 100 9.80 8.83 -6.30
CA VAL A 100 10.00 9.28 -7.69
C VAL A 100 9.55 8.19 -8.68
N VAL A 101 9.90 6.93 -8.43
CA VAL A 101 9.51 5.79 -9.27
C VAL A 101 7.99 5.62 -9.37
N LEU A 102 7.25 5.99 -8.32
CA LEU A 102 5.80 5.82 -8.25
C LEU A 102 5.01 7.07 -8.66
N LEU A 103 5.65 8.13 -9.17
CA LEU A 103 4.95 9.37 -9.54
C LEU A 103 3.90 9.17 -10.63
N SER A 104 4.24 8.41 -11.68
CA SER A 104 3.28 8.11 -12.77
C SER A 104 2.10 7.26 -12.28
N PHE A 105 2.36 6.32 -11.38
CA PHE A 105 1.33 5.53 -10.73
C PHE A 105 0.42 6.39 -9.85
N ASP A 106 0.98 7.30 -9.05
CA ASP A 106 0.21 8.23 -8.22
C ASP A 106 -0.66 9.17 -9.05
N GLU A 107 -0.14 9.66 -10.18
CA GLU A 107 -0.90 10.49 -11.12
C GLU A 107 -2.06 9.70 -11.74
N ALA A 108 -1.85 8.44 -12.12
CA ALA A 108 -2.91 7.58 -12.62
C ALA A 108 -4.01 7.33 -11.57
N LEU A 109 -3.62 7.07 -10.32
CA LEU A 109 -4.58 6.97 -9.21
C LEU A 109 -5.35 8.27 -9.01
N ARG A 110 -4.68 9.42 -9.10
CA ARG A 110 -5.29 10.75 -8.97
C ARG A 110 -6.32 11.00 -10.06
N VAL A 111 -6.01 10.65 -11.31
CA VAL A 111 -6.92 10.77 -12.46
C VAL A 111 -8.14 9.86 -12.31
N ALA A 112 -7.96 8.67 -11.73
CA ALA A 112 -9.04 7.72 -11.48
C ALA A 112 -9.97 8.12 -10.31
N LEU A 113 -9.61 9.11 -9.48
CA LEU A 113 -10.45 9.52 -8.35
C LEU A 113 -11.82 9.99 -8.81
N GLY A 114 -12.87 9.43 -8.21
CA GLY A 114 -14.27 9.68 -8.58
C GLY A 114 -14.73 8.92 -9.82
N ALA A 115 -13.89 8.08 -10.42
CA ALA A 115 -14.27 7.18 -11.51
C ALA A 115 -14.77 5.83 -10.99
N GLU A 116 -15.58 5.17 -11.81
CA GLU A 116 -16.05 3.81 -11.56
C GLU A 116 -15.00 2.82 -12.06
N ILE A 117 -14.33 2.14 -11.13
CA ILE A 117 -13.21 1.22 -11.44
C ILE A 117 -13.71 -0.19 -11.81
N ALA A 118 -14.94 -0.50 -11.41
CA ALA A 118 -15.67 -1.71 -11.78
C ALA A 118 -17.17 -1.44 -11.58
N LEU A 119 -18.03 -2.24 -12.21
CA LEU A 119 -19.49 -2.03 -12.16
C LEU A 119 -20.00 -1.95 -10.70
N GLY A 120 -20.57 -0.80 -10.33
CA GLY A 120 -21.07 -0.49 -9.00
C GLY A 120 -20.00 -0.10 -7.98
N ILE A 121 -18.74 0.05 -8.36
CA ILE A 121 -17.59 0.33 -7.48
C ILE A 121 -16.92 1.63 -7.90
N LEU A 122 -17.11 2.67 -7.08
CA LEU A 122 -16.55 3.99 -7.26
C LEU A 122 -15.26 4.14 -6.46
N LEU A 123 -14.18 4.60 -7.09
CA LEU A 123 -12.98 5.03 -6.37
C LEU A 123 -13.25 6.37 -5.71
N VAL A 124 -13.20 6.40 -4.37
CA VAL A 124 -13.45 7.61 -3.58
C VAL A 124 -12.14 8.33 -3.29
N ASP A 125 -11.12 7.59 -2.89
CA ASP A 125 -9.85 8.15 -2.47
C ASP A 125 -8.73 7.09 -2.56
N ALA A 126 -7.48 7.54 -2.62
CA ALA A 126 -6.30 6.68 -2.64
C ALA A 126 -5.16 7.32 -1.86
N TYR A 127 -4.60 6.58 -0.91
CA TYR A 127 -3.46 7.01 -0.10
C TYR A 127 -2.31 6.03 -0.26
N ARG A 128 -1.09 6.55 -0.35
CA ARG A 128 0.13 5.75 -0.42
C ARG A 128 1.13 6.21 0.63
N TYR A 129 1.78 5.26 1.29
CA TYR A 129 2.97 5.48 2.10
C TYR A 129 4.06 4.51 1.64
N VAL A 130 4.91 4.98 0.72
CA VAL A 130 5.91 4.15 0.02
C VAL A 130 5.21 2.98 -0.69
N ASP A 131 5.28 1.77 -0.14
CA ASP A 131 4.73 0.52 -0.65
C ASP A 131 3.35 0.16 -0.08
N ASP A 132 2.93 0.77 1.04
CA ASP A 132 1.59 0.59 1.64
C ASP A 132 0.57 1.46 0.89
N LEU A 133 -0.45 0.82 0.32
CA LEU A 133 -1.53 1.42 -0.44
C LEU A 133 -2.85 1.26 0.31
N ARG A 134 -3.65 2.34 0.34
CA ARG A 134 -4.98 2.33 0.95
C ARG A 134 -5.98 2.97 0.00
N ILE A 135 -6.87 2.15 -0.52
CA ILE A 135 -7.85 2.54 -1.51
C ILE A 135 -9.23 2.59 -0.85
N LEU A 136 -9.87 3.74 -0.93
CA LEU A 136 -11.22 3.94 -0.43
C LEU A 136 -12.20 3.78 -1.58
N VAL A 137 -13.10 2.81 -1.48
CA VAL A 137 -14.10 2.52 -2.52
C VAL A 137 -15.51 2.62 -1.95
N ALA A 138 -16.44 3.13 -2.76
CA ALA A 138 -17.86 3.16 -2.45
C ALA A 138 -18.60 2.19 -3.37
N VAL A 139 -19.40 1.32 -2.76
CA VAL A 139 -20.14 0.25 -3.40
C VAL A 139 -21.62 0.63 -3.46
N ALA A 140 -22.23 0.45 -4.63
CA ALA A 140 -23.63 0.73 -4.85
C ALA A 140 -24.54 -0.17 -3.98
N PRO A 141 -25.71 0.30 -3.52
CA PRO A 141 -26.56 -0.45 -2.59
C PRO A 141 -27.10 -1.79 -3.13
N ASN A 142 -27.14 -1.96 -4.45
CA ASN A 142 -27.74 -3.12 -5.14
C ASN A 142 -26.70 -4.04 -5.78
N SER A 143 -25.41 -3.84 -5.51
CA SER A 143 -24.39 -4.78 -5.97
C SER A 143 -24.28 -5.94 -4.98
N ASP A 144 -24.57 -7.16 -5.42
CA ASP A 144 -24.35 -8.41 -4.69
C ASP A 144 -22.85 -8.77 -4.60
N CYS A 145 -21.98 -7.77 -4.44
CA CYS A 145 -20.54 -7.97 -4.40
C CYS A 145 -20.13 -8.41 -3.00
N SER A 146 -19.59 -9.62 -2.85
CA SER A 146 -19.03 -10.06 -1.58
C SER A 146 -17.74 -9.29 -1.28
N SER A 147 -17.35 -9.20 -0.01
CA SER A 147 -16.07 -8.57 0.38
C SER A 147 -14.85 -9.20 -0.31
N ASN A 148 -14.91 -10.49 -0.64
CA ASN A 148 -13.81 -11.20 -1.33
C ASN A 148 -13.76 -10.85 -2.83
N ASP A 149 -14.92 -10.71 -3.46
CA ASP A 149 -15.01 -10.27 -4.86
C ASP A 149 -14.54 -8.82 -4.99
N LEU A 150 -14.92 -7.97 -4.03
CA LEU A 150 -14.48 -6.57 -3.98
C LEU A 150 -12.96 -6.47 -3.82
N LYS A 151 -12.36 -7.25 -2.91
CA LYS A 151 -10.90 -7.35 -2.79
C LYS A 151 -10.28 -7.72 -4.13
N THR A 152 -10.78 -8.78 -4.77
CA THR A 152 -10.23 -9.30 -6.03
C THR A 152 -10.34 -8.29 -7.16
N LEU A 153 -11.49 -7.60 -7.28
CA LEU A 153 -11.72 -6.57 -8.29
C LEU A 153 -10.79 -5.37 -8.11
N VAL A 154 -10.66 -4.87 -6.88
CA VAL A 154 -9.77 -3.73 -6.58
C VAL A 154 -8.31 -4.12 -6.77
N SER A 155 -7.91 -5.32 -6.35
CA SER A 155 -6.55 -5.84 -6.59
C SER A 155 -6.24 -5.96 -8.08
N CYS A 156 -7.17 -6.53 -8.87
CA CYS A 156 -6.99 -6.67 -10.31
C CYS A 156 -6.86 -5.31 -10.99
N TRP A 157 -7.73 -4.37 -10.63
CA TRP A 157 -7.66 -3.00 -11.13
C TRP A 157 -6.34 -2.32 -10.75
N LEU A 158 -5.92 -2.39 -9.49
CA LEU A 158 -4.64 -1.82 -9.07
C LEU A 158 -3.45 -2.46 -9.80
N SER A 159 -3.46 -3.78 -10.00
CA SER A 159 -2.42 -4.47 -10.78
C SER A 159 -2.38 -3.96 -12.22
N GLN A 160 -3.54 -3.72 -12.85
CA GLN A 160 -3.61 -3.15 -14.19
C GLN A 160 -3.07 -1.72 -14.23
N VAL A 161 -3.43 -0.87 -13.26
CA VAL A 161 -2.88 0.48 -13.15
C VAL A 161 -1.37 0.45 -12.92
N LEU A 162 -0.88 -0.51 -12.12
CA LEU A 162 0.55 -0.70 -11.88
C LEU A 162 1.28 -1.27 -13.11
N GLU A 163 0.63 -2.07 -13.96
CA GLU A 163 1.24 -2.58 -15.19
C GLU A 163 1.24 -1.52 -16.31
N GLU A 164 0.22 -0.66 -16.36
CA GLU A 164 0.08 0.38 -17.37
C GLU A 164 0.92 1.63 -17.04
N TYR A 165 0.92 2.06 -15.77
CA TYR A 165 1.56 3.31 -15.31
C TYR A 165 2.69 3.09 -14.31
N GLY A 166 2.73 1.91 -13.67
CA GLY A 166 3.92 1.47 -12.98
C GLY A 166 4.91 0.90 -13.99
N GLU A 167 6.18 1.13 -13.70
CA GLU A 167 7.24 0.58 -14.52
C GLU A 167 7.23 -0.96 -14.45
N THR A 168 7.62 -1.63 -15.53
CA THR A 168 7.55 -3.09 -15.68
C THR A 168 8.29 -3.82 -14.54
N GLY A 169 7.64 -4.83 -13.96
CA GLY A 169 8.22 -5.68 -12.91
C GLY A 169 7.78 -5.36 -11.48
N LEU A 170 7.02 -4.28 -11.27
CA LEU A 170 6.35 -4.00 -10.00
C LEU A 170 5.09 -4.86 -9.84
N GLU A 171 4.88 -5.40 -8.64
CA GLU A 171 3.79 -6.33 -8.36
C GLU A 171 3.10 -6.02 -7.03
N LEU A 172 1.82 -6.37 -6.94
CA LEU A 172 1.07 -6.35 -5.68
C LEU A 172 1.23 -7.65 -4.89
N SER A 173 1.29 -7.52 -3.56
CA SER A 173 1.14 -8.63 -2.64
C SER A 173 -0.34 -8.93 -2.38
N CYS A 174 -0.90 -9.83 -3.19
CA CYS A 174 -2.29 -10.29 -3.04
C CYS A 174 -2.57 -10.93 -1.67
N GLU A 175 -1.57 -11.56 -1.07
CA GLU A 175 -1.65 -12.21 0.25
C GLU A 175 -1.80 -11.19 1.38
N LYS A 176 -1.05 -10.09 1.31
CA LYS A 176 -1.11 -9.00 2.30
C LYS A 176 -2.30 -8.08 2.09
N THR A 177 -2.99 -8.17 0.96
CA THR A 177 -4.14 -7.32 0.66
C THR A 177 -5.36 -7.73 1.49
N TRP A 178 -6.06 -6.78 2.11
CA TRP A 178 -7.28 -7.05 2.91
C TRP A 178 -8.25 -5.87 2.88
N ILE A 179 -9.50 -6.10 3.29
CA ILE A 179 -10.59 -5.13 3.16
C ILE A 179 -11.31 -4.87 4.49
N VAL A 180 -11.70 -3.61 4.72
CA VAL A 180 -12.42 -3.17 5.91
C VAL A 180 -13.64 -2.32 5.53
N PRO A 181 -14.85 -2.66 6.00
CA PRO A 181 -15.99 -1.76 5.88
C PRO A 181 -15.82 -0.53 6.78
N LEU A 182 -16.01 0.67 6.22
CA LEU A 182 -15.97 1.93 6.94
C LEU A 182 -17.40 2.31 7.39
N GLY A 183 -17.63 2.35 8.70
CA GLY A 183 -18.90 2.83 9.28
C GLY A 183 -20.00 1.78 9.49
N GLY A 184 -19.68 0.49 9.40
CA GLY A 184 -20.59 -0.59 9.81
C GLY A 184 -20.40 -0.97 11.29
N ASP A 185 -21.51 -1.16 12.02
CA ASP A 185 -21.53 -1.61 13.42
C ASP A 185 -21.21 -3.12 13.59
N GLU A 186 -20.80 -3.82 12.55
CA GLU A 186 -20.68 -5.28 12.54
C GLU A 186 -19.22 -5.73 12.50
N HIS A 187 -18.69 -5.96 13.71
CA HIS A 187 -17.82 -7.07 14.14
C HIS A 187 -16.80 -6.58 15.19
N PRO A 188 -17.11 -6.72 16.49
CA PRO A 188 -16.16 -6.48 17.58
C PRO A 188 -14.82 -7.23 17.41
N LEU A 189 -14.85 -8.39 16.74
CA LEU A 189 -13.70 -9.24 16.46
C LEU A 189 -12.72 -8.61 15.46
N VAL A 190 -13.20 -7.92 14.42
CA VAL A 190 -12.33 -7.21 13.45
C VAL A 190 -11.59 -6.06 14.15
N ARG A 191 -12.27 -5.36 15.07
CA ARG A 191 -11.62 -4.33 15.91
C ARG A 191 -10.56 -4.92 16.85
N GLN A 192 -10.72 -6.16 17.31
CA GLN A 192 -9.73 -6.84 18.15
C GLN A 192 -8.52 -7.30 17.33
N SER A 193 -8.72 -7.87 16.14
CA SER A 193 -7.63 -8.30 15.26
C SER A 193 -6.78 -7.12 14.78
N VAL A 194 -7.40 -6.00 14.41
CA VAL A 194 -6.68 -4.76 14.03
C VAL A 194 -5.88 -4.19 15.21
N LYS A 195 -6.41 -4.27 16.44
CA LYS A 195 -5.67 -3.88 17.66
C LYS A 195 -4.53 -4.85 17.95
N MET A 196 -4.72 -6.16 17.75
CA MET A 196 -3.70 -7.18 17.96
C MET A 196 -2.54 -7.05 16.96
N ASN A 197 -2.84 -6.79 15.68
CA ASN A 197 -1.82 -6.53 14.65
C ASN A 197 -1.01 -5.27 14.96
N ARG A 198 -1.63 -4.22 15.53
CA ARG A 198 -0.90 -3.03 16.01
C ARG A 198 0.05 -3.33 17.18
N ILE A 199 -0.30 -4.27 18.05
CA ILE A 199 0.57 -4.70 19.15
C ILE A 199 1.75 -5.50 18.58
N GLN A 200 1.48 -6.44 17.68
CA GLN A 200 2.53 -7.27 17.05
C GLN A 200 3.53 -6.41 16.25
N SER A 201 3.06 -5.45 15.46
CA SER A 201 3.93 -4.54 14.69
C SER A 201 4.70 -3.54 15.56
N ALA A 202 4.18 -3.21 16.75
CA ALA A 202 4.89 -2.38 17.71
C ALA A 202 5.98 -3.16 18.47
N VAL A 203 5.76 -4.45 18.72
CA VAL A 203 6.67 -5.37 19.45
C VAL A 203 7.77 -5.93 18.55
N SER A 204 7.53 -6.07 17.24
CA SER A 204 8.47 -6.66 16.28
C SER A 204 9.57 -5.71 15.78
N GLY A 205 9.64 -4.47 16.27
CA GLY A 205 10.69 -3.49 15.95
C GLY A 205 11.63 -3.24 17.13
N GLU A 206 12.81 -2.69 16.86
CA GLU A 206 13.82 -2.37 17.89
C GLU A 206 13.24 -1.47 18.99
N PHE A 207 13.52 -1.82 20.25
CA PHE A 207 12.77 -1.38 21.43
C PHE A 207 13.24 0.00 21.92
N ASP A 208 12.37 1.02 21.84
CA ASP A 208 12.59 2.37 22.40
C ASP A 208 11.51 2.72 23.44
N ALA A 209 11.89 3.45 24.50
CA ALA A 209 11.06 3.78 25.66
C ALA A 209 9.76 4.55 25.29
N LEU A 210 9.81 5.38 24.23
CA LEU A 210 8.65 6.09 23.68
C LEU A 210 7.64 5.15 22.99
N ARG A 211 8.07 3.98 22.52
CA ARG A 211 7.19 2.94 21.98
C ARG A 211 6.52 2.12 23.09
N GLY A 212 7.18 1.99 24.24
CA GLY A 212 6.65 1.28 25.41
C GLY A 212 5.31 1.83 25.91
N GLU A 213 5.17 3.16 25.97
CA GLU A 213 3.89 3.81 26.35
C GLU A 213 2.78 3.51 25.35
N LYS A 214 3.08 3.55 24.05
CA LYS A 214 2.10 3.22 23.00
C LYS A 214 1.63 1.77 23.05
N ILE A 215 2.52 0.84 23.44
CA ILE A 215 2.17 -0.57 23.65
C ILE A 215 1.27 -0.72 24.87
N LEU A 216 1.58 -0.03 25.98
CA LEU A 216 0.76 -0.04 27.18
C LEU A 216 -0.65 0.51 26.93
N ASP A 217 -0.76 1.61 26.19
CA ASP A 217 -2.05 2.18 25.79
C ASP A 217 -2.86 1.22 24.91
N ALA A 218 -2.20 0.51 24.00
CA ALA A 218 -2.85 -0.49 23.14
C ALA A 218 -3.38 -1.68 23.96
N ILE A 219 -2.59 -2.18 24.93
CA ILE A 219 -2.99 -3.27 25.83
C ILE A 219 -4.16 -2.83 26.71
N GLN A 220 -4.09 -1.65 27.32
CA GLN A 220 -5.18 -1.10 28.12
C GLN A 220 -6.47 -0.93 27.30
N GLY A 221 -6.33 -0.49 26.04
CA GLY A 221 -7.44 -0.37 25.10
C GLY A 221 -8.02 -1.71 24.65
N LEU A 222 -7.28 -2.81 24.80
CA LEU A 222 -7.75 -4.18 24.56
C LEU A 222 -8.47 -4.73 25.80
N THR A 223 -7.91 -4.54 26.99
CA THR A 223 -8.52 -4.97 28.27
C THR A 223 -9.88 -4.31 28.47
N ARG A 224 -9.99 -2.99 28.27
CA ARG A 224 -11.28 -2.29 28.35
C ARG A 224 -12.31 -2.81 27.36
N ALA A 225 -11.87 -3.22 26.17
CA ALA A 225 -12.75 -3.79 25.17
C ALA A 225 -13.22 -5.20 25.55
N GLN A 226 -12.38 -6.01 26.21
CA GLN A 226 -12.77 -7.31 26.76
C GLN A 226 -13.73 -7.18 27.95
N ASP A 227 -13.51 -6.22 28.84
CA ASP A 227 -14.40 -5.97 29.98
C ASP A 227 -15.79 -5.51 29.52
N THR A 228 -15.86 -4.67 28.48
CA THR A 228 -17.13 -4.23 27.89
C THR A 228 -17.91 -5.37 27.22
N LEU A 229 -17.21 -6.37 26.66
CA LEU A 229 -17.83 -7.56 26.07
C LEU A 229 -18.35 -8.51 27.17
N ARG A 230 -17.58 -8.73 28.24
CA ARG A 230 -18.00 -9.54 29.39
C ARG A 230 -19.26 -8.98 30.07
N LEU A 231 -19.35 -7.67 30.23
CA LEU A 231 -20.54 -7.01 30.81
C LEU A 231 -21.80 -7.14 29.93
N ARG A 232 -21.65 -7.32 28.61
CA ARG A 232 -22.78 -7.58 27.69
C ARG A 232 -23.26 -9.02 27.72
N ASP A 233 -22.38 -9.99 27.98
CA ASP A 233 -22.74 -11.41 28.11
C ASP A 233 -23.43 -11.74 29.44
N GLU A 234 -23.21 -10.94 30.50
CA GLU A 234 -23.86 -11.11 31.82
C GLU A 234 -25.23 -10.41 31.95
N SER A 235 -25.61 -9.58 30.96
CA SER A 235 -26.85 -8.79 30.95
C SER A 235 -27.90 -9.32 29.96
N GLY A 236 -27.70 -10.52 29.39
CA GLY A 236 -28.59 -11.19 28.44
C GLY A 236 -29.32 -12.38 29.06
#